data_AF-A0A8J3ZIG8-F1
#
_entry.id   AF-A0A8J3ZIG8-F1
#
_cell.length_a   1.000
_cell.length_b   1.000
_cell.length_c   1.000
_cell.angle_alpha   90.00
_cell.angle_beta   90.00
_cell.angle_gamma   90.00
#
_symmetry.space_group_name_H-M   'P 1'
#
loop_
_entity.id
_entity.type
_entity.pdbx_description
1 polymer ?
#
loop_
_entity_poly.entity_id
_entity_poly.type
_entity_poly.pdbx_seq_one_letter_code
_entity_poly.pdbx_strand_id
1 'polypeptide(L)'
;MTRGKKLFEGVSHILEDGETIQHVVDGAYEVDGRSARHGLVVATDRRLLLYALSIYGKHEVDSFSYGSIASFEQSRGLMGGSMSFATADTRATVKLIPPGSTFTRFCTWLHARIAPTPTPVQAQA
;
A
#
# COMPACT_ATOMS: atom_id res chain seq x y z
N MET A 1 3.27 1.77 25.37
CA MET A 1 3.37 2.17 23.94
C MET A 1 2.08 1.82 23.23
N THR A 2 1.53 2.70 22.39
CA THR A 2 0.32 2.44 21.60
C THR A 2 0.63 1.50 20.43
N ARG A 3 -0.38 0.78 19.92
CA ARG A 3 -0.24 -0.15 18.77
C ARG A 3 0.35 0.54 17.54
N GLY A 4 -0.11 1.77 17.24
CA GLY A 4 0.41 2.57 16.11
C GLY A 4 1.91 2.84 16.21
N LYS A 5 2.43 3.15 17.42
CA LYS A 5 3.88 3.37 17.60
C LYS A 5 4.69 2.10 17.30
N LYS A 6 4.23 0.93 17.75
CA LYS A 6 4.88 -0.36 17.47
C LYS A 6 4.88 -0.69 15.97
N LEU A 7 3.77 -0.40 15.27
CA LEU A 7 3.69 -0.60 13.83
C LEU A 7 4.72 0.27 13.09
N PHE A 8 4.77 1.56 13.39
CA PHE A 8 5.72 2.49 12.75
C PHE A 8 7.19 2.16 13.06
N GLU A 9 7.51 1.82 14.30
CA GLU A 9 8.85 1.36 14.69
C GLU A 9 9.24 0.10 13.90
N GLY A 10 8.33 -0.87 13.82
CA GLY A 10 8.52 -2.08 13.05
C GLY A 10 8.72 -1.85 11.55
N VAL A 11 8.00 -0.88 10.95
CA VAL A 11 8.22 -0.46 9.56
C VAL A 11 9.63 0.07 9.36
N SER A 12 10.15 0.88 10.29
CA SER A 12 11.50 1.45 10.14
C SER A 12 12.61 0.40 10.06
N HIS A 13 12.41 -0.78 10.65
CA HIS A 13 13.38 -1.88 10.63
C HIS A 13 13.36 -2.72 9.35
N ILE A 14 12.36 -2.56 8.47
CA ILE A 14 12.23 -3.33 7.23
C ILE A 14 12.53 -2.49 5.98
N LEU A 15 12.70 -1.17 6.14
CA LEU A 15 13.11 -0.30 5.06
C LEU A 15 14.54 -0.63 4.64
N GLU A 16 14.79 -0.58 3.34
CA GLU A 16 16.14 -0.65 2.80
C GLU A 16 16.92 0.64 3.08
N ASP A 17 18.25 0.58 3.01
CA ASP A 17 19.09 1.75 3.19
C ASP A 17 18.72 2.87 2.20
N GLY A 18 18.38 4.04 2.76
CA GLY A 18 17.93 5.21 2.00
C GLY A 18 16.51 5.12 1.43
N GLU A 19 15.74 4.07 1.75
CA GLU A 19 14.31 4.00 1.42
C GLU A 19 13.53 4.97 2.31
N THR A 20 12.65 5.77 1.71
CA THR A 20 11.90 6.84 2.38
C THR A 20 10.41 6.62 2.30
N ILE A 21 9.71 6.78 3.42
CA ILE A 21 8.25 6.72 3.48
C ILE A 21 7.67 8.00 2.87
N GLN A 22 6.80 7.84 1.86
CA GLN A 22 6.11 8.94 1.18
C GLN A 22 4.70 9.12 1.75
N HIS A 23 3.96 8.01 1.92
CA HIS A 23 2.61 8.02 2.46
C HIS A 23 2.32 6.78 3.32
N VAL A 24 1.47 6.95 4.33
CA VAL A 24 0.98 5.85 5.19
C VAL A 24 -0.51 5.99 5.42
N VAL A 25 -1.23 4.87 5.35
CA VAL A 25 -2.62 4.75 5.81
C VAL A 25 -2.81 3.50 6.66
N ASP A 26 -3.67 3.57 7.66
CA ASP A 26 -4.14 2.40 8.40
C ASP A 26 -5.24 1.66 7.63
N GLY A 27 -5.31 0.34 7.78
CA GLY A 27 -6.40 -0.45 7.20
C GLY A 27 -6.36 -1.92 7.61
N ALA A 28 -7.37 -2.66 7.15
CA ALA A 28 -7.37 -4.12 7.19
C ALA A 28 -7.07 -4.65 5.79
N TYR A 29 -6.01 -5.41 5.62
CA TYR A 29 -5.60 -5.92 4.32
C TYR A 29 -5.64 -7.44 4.23
N GLU A 30 -5.92 -7.92 3.02
CA GLU A 30 -5.98 -9.32 2.62
C GLU A 30 -5.16 -9.48 1.35
N VAL A 31 -4.41 -10.57 1.26
CA VAL A 31 -3.56 -10.91 0.11
C VAL A 31 -3.90 -12.34 -0.27
N ASP A 32 -4.29 -12.58 -1.52
CA ASP A 32 -4.62 -13.90 -2.07
C ASP A 32 -5.62 -14.72 -1.23
N GLY A 33 -6.71 -14.09 -0.76
CA GLY A 33 -7.74 -14.80 0.00
C GLY A 33 -7.37 -15.10 1.46
N ARG A 34 -6.18 -14.70 1.92
CA ARG A 34 -5.73 -14.90 3.31
C ARG A 34 -6.59 -14.08 4.28
N SER A 35 -6.68 -14.52 5.53
CA SER A 35 -7.40 -13.78 6.57
C SER A 35 -6.94 -12.32 6.65
N ALA A 36 -7.91 -11.42 6.76
CA ALA A 36 -7.66 -9.99 6.85
C ALA A 36 -6.84 -9.64 8.10
N ARG A 37 -5.83 -8.79 7.92
CA ARG A 37 -4.89 -8.36 8.95
C ARG A 37 -4.93 -6.85 9.08
N HIS A 38 -5.07 -6.36 10.31
CA HIS A 38 -5.05 -4.92 10.59
C HIS A 38 -3.62 -4.42 10.73
N GLY A 39 -3.28 -3.42 9.93
CA GLY A 39 -1.92 -2.91 9.83
C GLY A 39 -1.82 -1.59 9.07
N LEU A 40 -0.60 -1.29 8.66
CA LEU A 40 -0.25 -0.12 7.87
C LEU A 40 -0.10 -0.51 6.40
N VAL A 41 -0.54 0.39 5.53
CA VAL A 41 -0.17 0.40 4.13
C VAL A 41 0.79 1.56 3.92
N VAL A 42 2.01 1.23 3.53
CA VAL A 42 3.13 2.17 3.46
C VAL A 42 3.59 2.26 2.01
N ALA A 43 3.48 3.44 1.43
CA ALA A 43 4.08 3.76 0.14
C ALA A 43 5.43 4.43 0.37
N THR A 44 6.50 3.82 -0.16
CA THR A 44 7.85 4.37 -0.12
C THR A 44 8.23 5.00 -1.46
N ASP A 45 9.43 5.51 -1.60
CA ASP A 45 9.96 5.92 -2.91
C ASP A 45 10.18 4.72 -3.86
N ARG A 46 10.23 3.49 -3.34
CA ARG A 46 10.58 2.27 -4.08
C ARG A 46 9.41 1.30 -4.29
N ARG A 47 8.55 1.12 -3.29
CA ARG A 47 7.57 0.03 -3.25
C ARG A 47 6.39 0.31 -2.34
N LEU A 48 5.34 -0.48 -2.51
CA LEU A 48 4.20 -0.55 -1.62
C LEU A 48 4.40 -1.70 -0.63
N LEU A 49 4.22 -1.42 0.66
CA LEU A 49 4.32 -2.40 1.75
C LEU A 49 2.98 -2.52 2.46
N LEU A 50 2.53 -3.76 2.70
CA LEU A 50 1.45 -4.08 3.63
C LEU A 50 2.10 -4.68 4.89
N TYR A 51 1.93 -3.99 6.01
CA TYR A 51 2.64 -4.30 7.24
C TYR A 51 1.68 -4.53 8.40
N ALA A 52 1.71 -5.69 9.04
CA ALA A 52 0.93 -6.00 10.23
C ALA A 52 1.78 -6.61 11.35
N LEU A 53 1.26 -6.48 12.57
CA LEU A 53 1.76 -7.23 13.71
C LEU A 53 0.93 -8.51 13.87
N SER A 54 1.62 -9.64 13.86
CA SER A 54 1.06 -10.93 14.26
C SER A 54 0.81 -10.97 15.77
N ILE A 55 -0.07 -11.88 16.20
CA ILE A 55 -0.43 -12.08 17.62
C ILE A 55 0.76 -12.45 18.52
N TYR A 56 1.84 -12.99 17.93
CA TYR A 56 3.08 -13.34 18.64
C TYR A 56 4.17 -12.25 18.53
N GLY A 57 3.83 -11.04 18.10
CA GLY A 57 4.78 -9.94 17.93
C GLY A 57 5.69 -10.09 16.70
N LYS A 58 5.49 -11.11 15.87
CA LYS A 58 6.18 -11.22 14.57
C LYS A 58 5.62 -10.19 13.59
N HIS A 59 6.49 -9.67 12.74
CA HIS A 59 6.11 -8.76 11.66
C HIS A 59 5.70 -9.58 10.45
N GLU A 60 4.57 -9.23 9.85
CA GLU A 60 4.11 -9.80 8.59
C GLU A 60 4.14 -8.70 7.54
N VAL A 61 4.88 -8.95 6.45
CA VAL A 61 5.17 -7.95 5.42
C VAL A 61 4.89 -8.56 4.06
N ASP A 62 4.02 -7.92 3.29
CA ASP A 62 3.85 -8.19 1.87
C ASP A 62 4.38 -6.95 1.10
N SER A 63 5.26 -7.16 0.11
CA SER A 63 6.01 -6.10 -0.58
C SER A 63 5.77 -6.16 -2.09
N PHE A 64 5.43 -5.02 -2.69
CA PHE A 64 5.07 -4.91 -4.10
C PHE A 64 5.83 -3.75 -4.76
N SER A 65 6.69 -4.07 -5.73
CA SER A 65 7.32 -3.03 -6.55
C SER A 65 6.26 -2.32 -7.39
N TYR A 66 6.39 -0.99 -7.57
CA TYR A 66 5.38 -0.24 -8.34
C TYR A 66 5.23 -0.75 -9.77
N GLY A 67 6.32 -1.16 -10.42
CA GLY A 67 6.30 -1.70 -11.78
C GLY A 67 5.65 -3.07 -11.92
N SER A 68 5.37 -3.80 -10.82
CA SER A 68 4.65 -5.08 -10.88
C SER A 68 3.14 -4.94 -10.68
N ILE A 69 2.67 -3.77 -10.25
CA ILE A 69 1.24 -3.50 -10.05
C ILE A 69 0.59 -3.27 -11.42
N ALA A 70 -0.20 -4.24 -11.86
CA ALA A 70 -0.87 -4.24 -13.15
C ALA A 70 -2.24 -3.54 -13.11
N SER A 71 -2.88 -3.50 -11.94
CA SER A 71 -4.15 -2.80 -11.76
C SER A 71 -4.29 -2.23 -10.35
N PHE A 72 -5.04 -1.14 -10.25
CA PHE A 72 -5.38 -0.49 -9.00
C PHE A 72 -6.80 0.06 -9.07
N GLU A 73 -7.59 -0.24 -8.04
CA GLU A 73 -8.96 0.20 -7.87
C GLU A 73 -9.10 0.85 -6.50
N GLN A 74 -9.88 1.93 -6.43
CA GLN A 74 -10.22 2.59 -5.17
C GLN A 74 -11.73 2.77 -5.08
N SER A 75 -12.26 2.67 -3.87
CA SER A 75 -13.67 2.94 -3.57
C SER A 75 -13.79 3.69 -2.24
N ARG A 76 -14.84 4.50 -2.13
CA ARG A 76 -15.23 5.18 -0.90
C ARG A 76 -16.59 4.65 -0.50
N GLY A 77 -16.63 3.89 0.59
CA GLY A 77 -17.85 3.35 1.16
C GLY A 77 -18.26 4.07 2.45
N LEU A 78 -19.47 3.74 2.93
CA LEU A 78 -20.00 4.23 4.20
C LEU A 78 -19.14 3.81 5.41
N MET A 79 -18.50 2.64 5.34
CA MET A 79 -17.64 2.09 6.40
C MET A 79 -16.16 2.48 6.25
N GLY A 80 -15.85 3.44 5.37
CA GLY A 80 -14.49 3.91 5.09
C GLY A 80 -14.05 3.67 3.64
N GLY A 81 -12.80 4.00 3.38
CA GLY A 81 -12.14 3.75 2.10
C GLY A 81 -11.78 2.28 1.92
N SER A 82 -11.72 1.85 0.67
CA SER A 82 -11.09 0.60 0.28
C SER A 82 -10.27 0.79 -0.99
N MET A 83 -9.21 0.03 -1.13
CA MET A 83 -8.45 -0.05 -2.37
C MET A 83 -8.01 -1.49 -2.62
N SER A 84 -7.91 -1.86 -3.88
CA SER A 84 -7.41 -3.16 -4.31
C SER A 84 -6.35 -2.96 -5.39
N PHE A 85 -5.35 -3.82 -5.40
CA PHE A 85 -4.37 -3.84 -6.47
C PHE A 85 -3.99 -5.29 -6.79
N ALA A 86 -3.55 -5.51 -8.02
CA ALA A 86 -3.09 -6.82 -8.46
C ALA A 86 -1.75 -6.72 -9.18
N THR A 87 -0.92 -7.72 -8.97
CA THR A 87 0.22 -8.05 -9.83
C THR A 87 -0.17 -9.19 -10.78
N ALA A 88 0.78 -9.74 -11.53
CA ALA A 88 0.53 -10.92 -12.35
C ALA A 88 0.05 -12.13 -11.53
N ASP A 89 0.57 -12.28 -10.30
CA ASP A 89 0.40 -13.50 -9.50
C ASP A 89 -0.43 -13.29 -8.24
N THR A 90 -0.61 -12.04 -7.79
CA THR A 90 -1.18 -11.74 -6.48
C THR A 90 -2.25 -10.66 -6.56
N ARG A 91 -3.31 -10.80 -5.77
CA ARG A 91 -4.29 -9.74 -5.53
C ARG A 91 -4.31 -9.35 -4.06
N ALA A 92 -4.19 -8.05 -3.80
CA ALA A 92 -4.31 -7.47 -2.48
C ALA A 92 -5.53 -6.55 -2.40
N THR A 93 -6.20 -6.57 -1.26
CA THR A 93 -7.34 -5.69 -0.96
C THR A 93 -7.18 -5.11 0.43
N VAL A 94 -7.36 -3.81 0.55
CA VAL A 94 -7.31 -3.03 1.79
C VAL A 94 -8.68 -2.41 2.02
N LYS A 95 -9.28 -2.65 3.18
CA LYS A 95 -10.60 -2.16 3.60
C LYS A 95 -10.48 -1.43 4.92
N LEU A 96 -11.58 -0.79 5.34
CA LEU A 96 -11.70 -0.06 6.60
C LEU A 96 -10.64 1.04 6.75
N ILE A 97 -10.24 1.64 5.62
CA ILE A 97 -9.30 2.75 5.64
C ILE A 97 -10.07 3.96 6.17
N PRO A 98 -9.58 4.65 7.22
CA PRO A 98 -10.25 5.83 7.74
C PRO A 98 -10.54 6.84 6.63
N PRO A 99 -11.80 7.31 6.50
CA PRO A 99 -12.13 8.29 5.48
C PRO A 99 -11.40 9.60 5.75
N GLY A 100 -10.94 10.28 4.70
CA GLY A 100 -10.29 11.57 4.85
C GLY A 100 -9.38 11.95 3.68
N SER A 101 -8.74 13.11 3.85
CA SER A 101 -7.79 13.64 2.87
C SER A 101 -6.53 12.77 2.75
N THR A 102 -6.10 12.10 3.82
CA THR A 102 -4.94 11.18 3.81
C THR A 102 -5.14 10.03 2.84
N PHE A 103 -6.28 9.32 2.91
CA PHE A 103 -6.62 8.24 1.98
C PHE A 103 -6.66 8.74 0.53
N THR A 104 -7.28 9.90 0.32
CA THR A 104 -7.37 10.50 -1.02
C THR A 104 -5.98 10.82 -1.60
N ARG A 105 -5.13 11.48 -0.83
CA ARG A 105 -3.76 11.82 -1.24
C ARG A 105 -2.94 10.56 -1.50
N PHE A 106 -3.08 9.55 -0.65
CA PHE A 106 -2.43 8.25 -0.81
C PHE A 106 -2.79 7.63 -2.17
N CYS A 107 -4.07 7.49 -2.47
CA CYS A 107 -4.47 6.83 -3.71
C CYS A 107 -4.15 7.66 -4.96
N THR A 108 -4.30 8.99 -4.90
CA THR A 108 -3.87 9.87 -6.00
C THR A 108 -2.37 9.72 -6.28
N TRP A 109 -1.54 9.70 -5.23
CA TRP A 109 -0.11 9.51 -5.37
C TRP A 109 0.23 8.12 -5.94
N LEU A 110 -0.38 7.07 -5.40
CA LEU A 110 -0.12 5.69 -5.85
C LEU A 110 -0.53 5.50 -7.30
N HIS A 111 -1.70 6.01 -7.70
CA HIS A 111 -2.17 5.94 -9.08
C HIS A 111 -1.21 6.65 -10.06
N ALA A 112 -0.67 7.81 -9.69
CA ALA A 112 0.34 8.50 -10.49
C ALA A 112 1.67 7.72 -10.59
N ARG A 113 2.01 6.91 -9.57
CA ARG A 113 3.25 6.15 -9.51
C ARG A 113 3.21 4.85 -10.33
N ILE A 114 2.04 4.20 -10.40
CA ILE A 114 1.83 2.95 -11.14
C ILE A 114 1.42 3.17 -12.59
N ALA A 115 0.94 4.38 -12.93
CA ALA A 115 0.58 4.69 -14.30
C ALA A 115 1.79 4.46 -15.22
N PRO A 116 1.62 3.77 -16.36
CA PRO A 116 2.71 3.61 -17.30
C PRO A 116 3.18 5.00 -17.73
N THR A 117 4.49 5.23 -17.70
CA THR A 117 5.09 6.44 -18.26
C THR A 117 4.52 6.62 -19.66
N PRO A 118 3.88 7.76 -20.00
CA PRO A 118 3.36 7.95 -21.34
C PRO A 118 4.52 7.77 -22.32
N THR A 119 4.45 6.73 -23.14
CA THR A 119 5.43 6.47 -24.19
C THR A 119 5.49 7.74 -25.03
N PRO A 120 6.66 8.41 -25.15
CA PRO A 120 6.75 9.57 -26.01
C PRO A 120 6.36 9.13 -27.42
N VAL A 121 5.22 9.65 -27.90
CA VAL A 121 4.79 9.50 -29.28
C VAL A 121 5.95 9.99 -30.14
N GLN A 122 6.64 9.07 -30.79
CA GLN A 122 7.62 9.43 -31.80
C GLN A 122 6.86 10.15 -32.90
N ALA A 123 7.04 11.48 -32.95
CA ALA A 123 6.60 12.29 -34.06
C ALA A 123 7.23 11.72 -35.33
N GLN A 124 6.41 11.09 -36.18
CA GLN A 124 6.83 10.67 -37.51
C GLN A 124 7.00 11.94 -38.36
N ALA A 125 8.18 12.01 -38.98
CA ALA A 125 8.65 13.11 -39.82
C ALA A 125 7.88 13.24 -41.14
#